data_AF-A0A957N5L3-F1
#
_entry.id   AF-A0A957N5L3-F1
#
_cell.length_a   1.000
_cell.length_b   1.000
_cell.length_c   1.000
_cell.angle_alpha   90.00
_cell.angle_beta   90.00
_cell.angle_gamma   90.00
#
_symmetry.space_group_name_H-M   'P 1'
#
loop_
_entity.id
_entity.type
_entity.pdbx_description
1 polymer ?
#
loop_
_entity_poly.entity_id
_entity_poly.type
_entity_poly.pdbx_seq_one_letter_code
_entity_poly.pdbx_strand_id
1 'polypeptide(L)'
;KPVFGLPGNPVSAMVIFDLFVTPTIRLLLGTTTPPQQQVHARLARNIASTTGREDYVQVRLETREGELWAVPVFGKSNLIYTLVHAEGMVKIPLDSNGVREGAWVTVLLH
;
A
#
# COMPACT_ATOMS: atom_id res chain seq x y z
N LYS A 1 -10.66 16.62 -22.26
CA LYS A 1 -10.12 16.77 -20.89
C LYS A 1 -10.12 15.38 -20.26
N PRO A 2 -9.01 14.88 -19.70
CA PRO A 2 -9.02 13.62 -18.94
C PRO A 2 -9.87 13.79 -17.69
N VAL A 3 -10.61 12.74 -17.31
CA VAL A 3 -11.45 12.69 -16.11
C VAL A 3 -11.10 11.41 -15.35
N PHE A 4 -10.84 11.53 -14.06
CA PHE A 4 -10.58 10.40 -13.16
C PHE A 4 -11.75 10.26 -12.20
N GLY A 5 -12.44 9.12 -12.25
CA GLY A 5 -13.47 8.76 -11.26
C GLY A 5 -12.84 7.95 -10.14
N LEU A 6 -12.68 8.54 -8.96
CA LEU A 6 -12.19 7.84 -7.77
C LEU A 6 -13.37 7.28 -6.95
N PRO A 7 -13.19 6.13 -6.28
CA PRO A 7 -14.20 5.56 -5.40
C PRO A 7 -14.46 6.46 -4.18
N GLY A 8 -15.65 6.35 -3.58
CA GLY A 8 -16.00 7.11 -2.37
C GLY A 8 -15.26 6.65 -1.09
N ASN A 9 -14.57 5.50 -1.14
CA ASN A 9 -13.74 5.03 -0.03
C ASN A 9 -12.38 5.75 -0.06
N PRO A 10 -11.98 6.47 1.00
CA PRO A 10 -10.74 7.25 1.01
C PRO A 10 -9.47 6.42 0.76
N VAL A 11 -9.40 5.20 1.30
CA VAL A 11 -8.23 4.32 1.13
C VAL A 11 -8.13 3.86 -0.32
N SER A 12 -9.25 3.40 -0.89
CA SER A 12 -9.29 2.99 -2.30
C SER A 12 -8.99 4.17 -3.24
N ALA A 13 -9.47 5.37 -2.92
CA ALA A 13 -9.21 6.57 -3.69
C ALA A 13 -7.72 6.93 -3.70
N MET A 14 -7.05 6.89 -2.54
CA MET A 14 -5.61 7.14 -2.43
C MET A 14 -4.80 6.09 -3.20
N VAL A 15 -5.08 4.80 -3.01
CA VAL A 15 -4.37 3.72 -3.73
C VAL A 15 -4.52 3.89 -5.24
N ILE A 16 -5.73 4.17 -5.75
CA ILE A 16 -5.95 4.39 -7.19
C ILE A 16 -5.25 5.68 -7.66
N PHE A 17 -5.24 6.72 -6.84
CA PHE A 17 -4.54 7.96 -7.15
C PHE A 17 -3.04 7.71 -7.36
N ASP A 18 -2.40 6.97 -6.46
CA ASP A 18 -0.97 6.67 -6.53
C ASP A 18 -0.62 5.74 -7.69
N LEU A 19 -1.46 4.73 -7.94
CA LEU A 19 -1.22 3.75 -9.00
C LEU A 19 -1.48 4.30 -10.42
N PHE A 20 -2.45 5.22 -10.59
CA PHE A 20 -2.89 5.64 -11.93
C PHE A 20 -2.86 7.14 -12.16
N VAL A 21 -3.31 7.95 -11.19
CA VAL A 21 -3.45 9.41 -11.41
C VAL A 21 -2.10 10.10 -11.37
N THR A 22 -1.29 9.86 -10.34
CA THR A 22 0.05 10.45 -10.19
C THR A 22 0.96 10.12 -11.39
N PRO A 23 1.09 8.85 -11.83
CA PRO A 23 1.88 8.51 -13.01
C PRO A 23 1.37 9.18 -14.28
N THR A 24 0.04 9.29 -14.45
CA THR A 24 -0.56 9.92 -15.64
C THR A 24 -0.28 11.43 -15.66
N ILE A 25 -0.43 12.12 -14.53
CA ILE A 25 -0.12 13.56 -14.44
C ILE A 25 1.37 13.80 -14.75
N ARG A 26 2.27 12.98 -14.18
CA ARG A 26 3.71 13.08 -14.44
C ARG A 26 4.05 12.89 -15.92
N LEU A 27 3.43 11.91 -16.57
CA LEU A 27 3.58 11.67 -18.00
C LEU A 27 3.11 12.87 -18.82
N LEU A 28 1.94 13.45 -18.49
CA LEU A 28 1.39 14.62 -19.18
C LEU A 28 2.25 15.88 -18.99
N LEU A 29 2.95 16.00 -17.87
CA LEU A 29 3.90 17.08 -17.59
C LEU A 29 5.28 16.86 -18.24
N GLY A 30 5.50 15.73 -18.92
CA GLY A 30 6.81 15.38 -19.49
C GLY A 30 7.88 15.08 -18.44
N THR A 31 7.46 14.76 -17.20
CA THR A 31 8.37 14.43 -16.10
C THR A 31 8.58 12.92 -16.00
N THR A 32 9.77 12.51 -15.61
CA THR A 32 10.04 11.10 -15.29
C THR A 32 9.44 10.76 -13.93
N THR A 33 8.75 9.62 -13.83
CA THR A 33 8.31 9.07 -12.54
C THR A 33 9.55 8.57 -11.79
N PRO A 34 9.96 9.19 -10.66
CA PRO A 34 10.98 8.59 -9.81
C PRO A 34 10.56 7.19 -9.39
N PRO A 35 11.51 6.25 -9.22
CA PRO A 35 11.20 4.94 -8.68
C PRO A 35 10.45 5.11 -7.36
N GLN A 36 9.38 4.33 -7.20
CA GLN A 36 8.63 4.31 -5.95
C GLN A 36 9.59 3.96 -4.82
N GLN A 37 9.57 4.71 -3.72
CA GLN A 37 10.43 4.40 -2.58
C GLN A 37 9.92 3.10 -1.93
N GLN A 38 10.83 2.16 -1.71
CA GLN A 38 10.50 0.85 -1.15
C GLN A 38 11.48 0.48 -0.06
N VAL A 39 10.98 -0.23 0.95
CA VAL A 39 11.80 -0.81 2.02
C VAL A 39 11.42 -2.26 2.23
N HIS A 40 12.38 -3.07 2.70
CA HIS A 40 12.12 -4.43 3.12
C HIS A 40 11.85 -4.46 4.63
N ALA A 41 10.76 -5.11 5.02
CA ALA A 41 10.37 -5.25 6.43
C ALA A 41 9.79 -6.64 6.69
N ARG A 42 9.86 -7.10 7.95
CA ARG A 42 9.18 -8.32 8.38
C ARG A 42 7.73 -8.04 8.73
N LEU A 43 6.82 -8.87 8.23
CA LEU A 43 5.41 -8.69 8.50
C LEU A 43 5.08 -9.04 9.95
N ALA A 44 4.48 -8.11 10.69
CA ALA A 44 4.22 -8.30 12.13
C ALA A 44 2.96 -9.11 12.45
N ARG A 45 2.06 -9.32 11.48
CA ARG A 45 0.82 -10.09 11.63
C ARG A 45 0.41 -10.70 10.30
N ASN A 46 -0.21 -11.88 10.33
CA ASN A 46 -0.78 -12.49 9.14
C ASN A 46 -1.71 -11.52 8.39
N ILE A 47 -1.55 -11.42 7.08
CA ILE A 47 -2.52 -10.78 6.19
C ILE A 47 -3.17 -11.87 5.37
N ALA A 48 -4.50 -12.00 5.47
CA ALA A 48 -5.26 -12.87 4.57
C ALA A 48 -5.58 -12.12 3.27
N SER A 49 -5.48 -12.82 2.14
CA SER A 49 -5.91 -12.33 0.83
C SER A 49 -6.75 -13.39 0.13
N THR A 50 -7.58 -12.97 -0.82
CA THR A 50 -8.39 -13.86 -1.64
C THR A 50 -7.71 -14.06 -2.98
N THR A 51 -7.45 -15.32 -3.37
CA THR A 51 -6.90 -15.64 -4.70
C THR A 51 -7.78 -15.00 -5.80
N GLY A 52 -7.14 -14.40 -6.79
CA GLY A 52 -7.79 -13.68 -7.88
C GLY A 52 -7.98 -12.19 -7.61
N ARG A 53 -7.50 -11.67 -6.48
CA ARG A 53 -7.53 -10.26 -6.13
C ARG A 53 -6.16 -9.77 -5.69
N GLU A 54 -5.76 -8.62 -6.23
CA GLU A 54 -4.61 -7.88 -5.73
C GLU A 54 -5.05 -7.03 -4.54
N ASP A 55 -4.37 -7.17 -3.41
CA ASP A 55 -4.68 -6.41 -2.19
C ASP A 55 -3.54 -5.45 -1.84
N TYR A 56 -3.92 -4.20 -1.57
CA TYR A 56 -3.02 -3.16 -1.06
C TYR A 56 -3.36 -2.90 0.40
N VAL A 57 -2.48 -3.34 1.29
CA VAL A 57 -2.71 -3.27 2.74
C VAL A 57 -1.84 -2.19 3.34
N GLN A 58 -2.49 -1.23 4.00
CA GLN A 58 -1.83 -0.12 4.69
C GLN A 58 -1.03 -0.64 5.90
N VAL A 59 0.22 -0.21 6.02
CA VAL A 59 1.12 -0.63 7.10
C VAL A 59 1.80 0.58 7.74
N ARG A 60 2.06 0.46 9.04
CA ARG A 60 3.00 1.29 9.78
C ARG A 60 4.32 0.54 9.90
N LEU A 61 5.43 1.25 9.91
CA LEU A 61 6.76 0.70 10.11
C LEU A 61 7.17 0.86 11.58
N GLU A 62 7.68 -0.21 12.16
CA GLU A 62 8.22 -0.21 13.52
C GLU A 62 9.61 -0.82 13.53
N THR A 63 10.57 -0.16 14.17
CA THR A 63 11.89 -0.77 14.39
C THR A 63 11.85 -1.59 15.68
N ARG A 64 12.14 -2.88 15.60
CA ARG A 64 12.22 -3.80 16.75
C ARG A 64 13.56 -4.51 16.72
N GLU A 65 14.36 -4.34 17.77
CA GLU A 65 15.68 -4.99 17.90
C GLU A 65 16.61 -4.77 16.67
N GLY A 66 16.47 -3.63 16.00
CA GLY A 66 17.25 -3.29 14.80
C GLY A 66 16.68 -3.83 13.47
N GLU A 67 15.60 -4.60 13.51
CA GLU A 67 14.86 -5.03 12.31
C GLU A 67 13.64 -4.12 12.07
N LEU A 68 13.33 -3.88 10.79
CA LEU A 68 12.13 -3.13 10.40
C LEU A 68 10.94 -4.08 10.27
N TRP A 69 9.82 -3.72 10.90
CA TRP A 69 8.59 -4.51 10.92
C TRP A 69 7.44 -3.73 10.28
N ALA A 70 6.75 -4.36 9.33
CA ALA A 70 5.52 -3.86 8.73
C ALA A 70 4.34 -4.32 9.59
N VAL A 71 3.70 -3.39 10.29
CA VAL A 71 2.51 -3.63 11.11
C VAL A 71 1.27 -3.23 10.33
N PRO A 72 0.40 -4.18 9.94
CA PRO A 72 -0.83 -3.84 9.24
C PRO A 72 -1.73 -2.94 10.08
N VAL A 73 -2.18 -1.83 9.49
CA VAL A 73 -3.11 -0.89 10.12
C VAL A 73 -4.52 -1.40 9.88
N PHE A 74 -4.99 -2.26 10.78
CA PHE A 74 -6.36 -2.76 10.74
C PHE A 74 -7.34 -1.71 11.32
N GLY A 75 -8.39 -1.39 10.59
CA GLY A 75 -9.46 -0.50 11.03
C GLY A 75 -10.75 -0.78 10.25
N LYS A 76 -11.90 -0.38 10.80
CA LYS A 76 -13.17 -0.43 10.03
C LYS A 76 -13.02 0.52 8.84
N SER A 77 -13.23 -0.02 7.63
CA SER A 77 -12.91 0.53 6.30
C SER A 77 -13.38 1.94 5.93
N ASN A 78 -13.94 2.73 6.85
CA ASN A 78 -14.70 3.95 6.55
C ASN A 78 -14.02 5.24 7.03
N LEU A 79 -12.79 5.16 7.54
CA LEU A 79 -12.13 6.31 8.15
C LEU A 79 -10.75 6.50 7.55
N ILE A 80 -10.43 7.76 7.25
CA ILE A 80 -9.09 8.30 6.93
C ILE A 80 -8.01 7.84 7.94
N TYR A 81 -8.42 7.32 9.10
CA TYR A 81 -7.59 6.70 10.13
C TYR A 81 -6.50 5.76 9.58
N THR A 82 -6.84 4.82 8.70
CA THR A 82 -5.84 3.88 8.17
C THR A 82 -4.79 4.58 7.30
N LEU A 83 -5.13 5.70 6.68
CA LEU A 83 -4.18 6.51 5.91
C LEU A 83 -3.30 7.36 6.83
N VAL A 84 -3.88 8.01 7.84
CA VAL A 84 -3.16 8.88 8.78
C VAL A 84 -2.08 8.13 9.57
N HIS A 85 -2.29 6.84 9.81
CA HIS A 85 -1.38 6.02 10.58
C HIS A 85 -0.51 5.08 9.74
N ALA A 86 -0.66 5.12 8.41
CA ALA A 86 0.18 4.32 7.52
C ALA A 86 1.39 5.13 7.04
N GLU A 87 2.53 4.46 6.97
CA GLU A 87 3.77 4.98 6.39
C GLU A 87 4.05 4.36 5.02
N GLY A 88 3.28 3.35 4.64
CA GLY A 88 3.31 2.74 3.34
C GLY A 88 2.26 1.65 3.18
N MET A 89 2.38 0.88 2.10
CA MET A 89 1.48 -0.22 1.78
C MET A 89 2.24 -1.46 1.30
N VAL A 90 1.71 -2.63 1.66
CA VAL A 90 2.17 -3.93 1.16
C VAL A 90 1.23 -4.38 0.05
N LYS A 91 1.79 -4.75 -1.09
CA LYS A 91 1.07 -5.35 -2.22
C LYS A 91 1.06 -6.87 -2.05
N ILE A 92 -0.13 -7.47 -2.04
CA ILE A 92 -0.32 -8.91 -2.06
C ILE A 92 -0.70 -9.33 -3.48
N PRO A 93 0.12 -10.17 -4.15
CA PRO A 93 -0.14 -10.63 -5.51
C PRO A 93 -1.45 -11.41 -5.66
N LEU A 94 -2.00 -11.41 -6.87
CA LEU A 94 -3.27 -12.06 -7.22
C LEU A 94 -3.28 -13.59 -6.99
N ASP A 95 -2.12 -14.22 -7.10
CA ASP A 95 -1.89 -15.66 -6.92
C ASP A 95 -1.60 -16.05 -5.47
N SER A 96 -1.70 -15.09 -4.54
CA SER A 96 -1.42 -15.30 -3.12
C SER A 96 -2.69 -15.34 -2.27
N ASN A 97 -2.75 -16.32 -1.36
CA ASN A 97 -3.77 -16.40 -0.30
C ASN A 97 -3.44 -15.51 0.91
N GLY A 98 -2.44 -14.64 0.79
CA GLY A 98 -1.98 -13.78 1.86
C GLY A 98 -0.53 -14.03 2.24
N VAL A 99 -0.09 -13.33 3.29
CA VAL A 99 1.30 -13.36 3.76
C VAL A 99 1.31 -13.67 5.25
N ARG A 100 2.18 -14.61 5.64
CA ARG A 100 2.33 -15.03 7.04
C ARG A 100 3.20 -14.05 7.82
N GLU A 101 2.91 -13.93 9.10
CA GLU A 101 3.73 -13.23 10.08
C GLU A 101 5.19 -13.72 10.01
N GLY A 102 6.13 -12.79 10.18
CA GLY A 102 7.56 -13.02 10.12
C GLY A 102 8.14 -13.10 8.70
N ALA A 103 7.31 -13.17 7.66
CA ALA A 103 7.77 -13.16 6.27
C ALA A 103 8.32 -11.78 5.88
N TRP A 104 9.33 -11.78 5.01
CA TRP A 104 9.84 -10.56 4.40
C TRP A 104 8.87 -10.05 3.34
N VAL A 105 8.50 -8.78 3.45
CA VAL A 105 7.64 -8.08 2.50
C VAL A 105 8.32 -6.81 2.02
N THR A 106 7.96 -6.40 0.81
CA THR A 106 8.31 -5.08 0.28
C THR A 106 7.20 -4.11 0.61
N VAL A 107 7.55 -3.03 1.30
CA VAL A 107 6.64 -1.93 1.64
C VAL A 107 6.90 -0.79 0.68
N LEU A 108 5.85 -0.37 -0.03
CA LEU A 108 5.84 0.83 -0.85
C LEU A 108 5.56 2.02 0.06
N LEU A 109 6.50 2.96 0.18
CA LEU A 109 6.32 4.15 1.02
C LEU A 109 5.38 5.16 0.35
N HIS A 110 4.62 5.87 1.17
CA HIS A 110 3.82 7.03 0.76
C HIS A 110 4.69 8.25 0.41
#